data_AF-A0A944KTH0-F1
#
_entry.id   AF-A0A944KTH0-F1
#
_cell.length_a   1.000
_cell.length_b   1.000
_cell.length_c   1.000
_cell.angle_alpha   90.00
_cell.angle_beta   90.00
_cell.angle_gamma   90.00
#
_symmetry.space_group_name_H-M   'P 1'
#
loop_
_entity.id
_entity.type
_entity.pdbx_description
1 polymer ?
#
loop_
_entity_poly.entity_id
_entity_poly.type
_entity_poly.pdbx_seq_one_letter_code
_entity_poly.pdbx_strand_id
1 'polypeptide(L)'
;MPKTKKAKPGKATKQPKKKTKTTASAEAVEAVQDARTVPVVRDVRDDERGGLDFARAWVEFPDPADDEQIFRCDLTWLTSRWSCIFGSGCQGIQAGRADDGCCTLGAHFSDEDDEKRVAGHVARLTPDVWQFHDVGTESGWTQTDEDGERQTRRWDGSCIFQNRPGFAGGAGCSLHILALKEGKEPLETKPDVCWQLPVRRTYDWIDRPDDTRILQISIGEYDRRGWGAGGHDLHWWCTSATSAHGAGEPVYVSYAPELTELMGKEAYGRLVELCEERLSSLLPMAPHPADPS
;
A
#
# COMPACT_ATOMS: atom_id res chain seq x y z
N MET A 1 22.83 11.07 1.87
CA MET A 1 22.07 12.19 1.28
C MET A 1 21.67 11.80 -0.13
N PRO A 2 20.51 11.15 -0.32
CA PRO A 2 19.97 10.90 -1.65
C PRO A 2 19.34 12.20 -2.17
N LYS A 3 19.65 12.55 -3.42
CA LYS A 3 19.14 13.75 -4.09
C LYS A 3 17.77 13.44 -4.68
N THR A 4 16.71 13.97 -4.08
CA THR A 4 15.37 14.03 -4.71
C THR A 4 15.45 14.85 -5.98
N LYS A 5 15.09 14.24 -7.12
CA LYS A 5 15.07 14.87 -8.44
C LYS A 5 13.80 15.74 -8.55
N LYS A 6 13.99 17.04 -8.74
CA LYS A 6 12.93 18.00 -9.10
C LYS A 6 12.18 17.55 -10.36
N ALA A 7 10.85 17.52 -10.29
CA ALA A 7 9.97 17.29 -11.43
C ALA A 7 10.13 18.43 -12.46
N LYS A 8 10.31 18.10 -13.74
CA LYS A 8 10.32 19.07 -14.85
C LYS A 8 8.90 19.20 -15.44
N PRO A 9 8.43 20.42 -15.77
CA PRO A 9 7.12 20.63 -16.39
C PRO A 9 7.18 20.34 -17.90
N GLY A 10 6.34 19.41 -18.37
CA GLY A 10 6.29 18.96 -19.75
C GLY A 10 4.98 19.31 -20.47
N LYS A 11 5.07 20.33 -21.33
CA LYS A 11 4.36 20.56 -22.61
C LYS A 11 2.82 20.55 -22.67
N ALA A 12 2.31 21.75 -22.95
CA ALA A 12 0.99 22.08 -23.46
C ALA A 12 0.55 21.23 -24.67
N THR A 13 -0.63 20.63 -24.56
CA THR A 13 -1.32 19.89 -25.62
C THR A 13 -2.12 20.85 -26.50
N LYS A 14 -1.94 20.76 -27.83
CA LYS A 14 -2.62 21.57 -28.84
C LYS A 14 -4.10 21.16 -28.98
N GLN A 15 -5.00 22.14 -28.99
CA GLN A 15 -6.42 21.99 -29.33
C GLN A 15 -6.63 21.68 -30.83
N PRO A 16 -7.61 20.84 -31.21
CA PRO A 16 -8.13 20.79 -32.56
C PRO A 16 -9.32 21.73 -32.76
N LYS A 17 -9.41 22.28 -33.98
CA LYS A 17 -10.27 23.38 -34.42
C LYS A 17 -11.76 23.00 -34.54
N LYS A 18 -12.65 23.89 -34.08
CA LYS A 18 -14.09 23.93 -34.39
C LYS A 18 -14.33 24.13 -35.89
N LYS A 19 -15.28 23.38 -36.46
CA LYS A 19 -16.10 23.81 -37.62
C LYS A 19 -17.59 23.66 -37.27
N THR A 20 -18.28 24.76 -37.48
CA THR A 20 -19.68 25.06 -37.16
C THR A 20 -20.63 24.57 -38.26
N LYS A 21 -21.86 24.16 -37.87
CA LYS A 21 -23.15 24.43 -38.55
C LYS A 21 -24.28 23.81 -37.69
N THR A 22 -25.10 24.63 -36.99
CA THR A 22 -26.52 24.99 -37.30
C THR A 22 -27.43 23.75 -37.40
N THR A 23 -28.58 23.61 -36.71
CA THR A 23 -29.65 24.55 -36.34
C THR A 23 -30.63 23.89 -35.33
N ALA A 24 -31.46 24.72 -34.71
CA ALA A 24 -32.39 24.47 -33.61
C ALA A 24 -33.63 23.58 -33.90
N SER A 25 -34.17 22.94 -32.84
CA SER A 25 -35.59 22.75 -32.45
C SER A 25 -35.59 21.76 -31.24
N ALA A 26 -35.94 22.16 -30.02
CA ALA A 26 -37.27 22.41 -29.44
C ALA A 26 -38.12 21.12 -29.22
N GLU A 27 -38.51 20.94 -27.94
CA GLU A 27 -39.64 20.17 -27.39
C GLU A 27 -39.46 18.73 -26.89
N ALA A 28 -39.46 18.66 -25.54
CA ALA A 28 -40.07 17.72 -24.60
C ALA A 28 -40.70 16.39 -25.09
N VAL A 29 -40.35 15.30 -24.39
CA VAL A 29 -41.29 14.25 -23.97
C VAL A 29 -40.82 13.59 -22.66
N GLU A 30 -41.80 13.31 -21.81
CA GLU A 30 -41.78 12.83 -20.43
C GLU A 30 -41.10 11.47 -20.17
N ALA A 31 -40.57 11.39 -18.94
CA ALA A 31 -40.59 10.29 -17.97
C ALA A 31 -40.79 8.85 -18.45
N VAL A 32 -39.78 8.01 -18.21
CA VAL A 32 -39.99 6.69 -17.57
C VAL A 32 -38.87 6.48 -16.54
N GLN A 33 -39.26 6.59 -15.27
CA GLN A 33 -38.50 6.06 -14.14
C GLN A 33 -38.66 4.53 -14.15
N ASP A 34 -37.57 3.80 -14.40
CA ASP A 34 -37.46 2.40 -13.95
C ASP A 34 -36.00 2.15 -13.52
N ALA A 35 -35.58 2.88 -12.49
CA ALA A 35 -34.40 2.52 -11.72
C ALA A 35 -34.81 1.42 -10.73
N ARG A 36 -34.95 0.19 -11.23
CA ARG A 36 -34.82 -1.00 -10.39
C ARG A 36 -33.41 -1.01 -9.83
N THR A 37 -33.28 -0.40 -8.65
CA THR A 37 -32.16 -0.58 -7.76
C THR A 37 -32.12 -2.06 -7.41
N VAL A 38 -31.27 -2.80 -8.13
CA VAL A 38 -30.90 -4.15 -7.73
C VAL A 38 -30.20 -3.99 -6.38
N PRO A 39 -30.69 -4.58 -5.28
CA PRO A 39 -29.97 -4.54 -4.04
C PRO A 39 -28.66 -5.30 -4.26
N VAL A 40 -27.53 -4.62 -4.13
CA VAL A 40 -26.23 -5.27 -4.05
C VAL A 40 -26.26 -6.07 -2.74
N VAL A 41 -26.50 -7.37 -2.86
CA VAL A 41 -26.38 -8.30 -1.75
C VAL A 41 -24.89 -8.35 -1.41
N ARG A 42 -24.50 -7.60 -0.38
CA ARG A 42 -23.16 -7.63 0.23
C ARG A 42 -22.98 -8.98 0.92
N ASP A 43 -22.50 -9.98 0.20
CA ASP A 43 -21.86 -11.14 0.83
C ASP A 43 -20.40 -10.77 1.08
N VAL A 44 -20.18 -10.04 2.18
CA VAL A 44 -18.84 -9.78 2.72
C VAL A 44 -18.41 -11.08 3.36
N ARG A 45 -17.55 -11.84 2.68
CA ARG A 45 -16.70 -12.79 3.41
C ARG A 45 -15.77 -11.94 4.26
N ASP A 46 -16.20 -11.83 5.51
CA ASP A 46 -15.62 -11.17 6.66
C ASP A 46 -14.09 -11.28 6.67
N ASP A 47 -13.38 -10.15 6.65
CA ASP A 47 -12.03 -10.09 7.22
C ASP A 47 -12.12 -10.06 8.78
N GLU A 48 -13.32 -10.24 9.33
CA GLU A 48 -13.69 -10.66 10.69
C GLU A 48 -13.80 -9.55 11.76
N ARG A 49 -14.76 -8.64 11.54
CA ARG A 49 -15.23 -7.50 12.39
C ARG A 49 -14.55 -6.14 12.16
N GLY A 50 -14.75 -5.57 10.98
CA GLY A 50 -14.58 -4.14 10.74
C GLY A 50 -14.93 -3.81 9.30
N GLY A 51 -16.16 -3.35 9.03
CA GLY A 51 -16.47 -2.81 7.71
C GLY A 51 -15.51 -1.67 7.38
N LEU A 52 -15.22 -1.43 6.09
CA LEU A 52 -14.21 -0.44 5.68
C LEU A 52 -14.67 1.04 5.82
N ASP A 53 -15.95 1.23 6.13
CA ASP A 53 -16.64 2.52 6.20
C ASP A 53 -16.86 2.92 7.67
N PHE A 54 -15.77 3.30 8.34
CA PHE A 54 -15.76 3.81 9.71
C PHE A 54 -15.08 5.18 9.78
N ALA A 55 -15.35 5.93 10.85
CA ALA A 55 -14.74 7.23 11.08
C ALA A 55 -13.22 7.08 11.26
N ARG A 56 -12.45 7.86 10.51
CA ARG A 56 -10.98 7.91 10.59
C ARG A 56 -10.53 9.24 11.18
N ALA A 57 -9.48 9.19 11.98
CA ALA A 57 -8.79 10.39 12.44
C ALA A 57 -7.60 10.65 11.52
N TRP A 58 -7.59 11.81 10.88
CA TRP A 58 -6.51 12.26 10.02
C TRP A 58 -5.81 13.45 10.66
N VAL A 59 -4.50 13.55 10.45
CA VAL A 59 -3.72 14.75 10.76
C VAL A 59 -3.10 15.28 9.49
N GLU A 60 -3.11 16.61 9.35
CA GLU A 60 -2.44 17.31 8.26
C GLU A 60 -1.36 18.22 8.83
N PHE A 61 -0.17 18.18 8.25
CA PHE A 61 0.94 19.04 8.65
C PHE A 61 1.87 19.35 7.45
N PRO A 62 2.52 20.52 7.43
CA PRO A 62 3.53 20.84 6.41
C PRO A 62 4.70 19.87 6.47
N ASP A 63 5.28 19.52 5.32
CA ASP A 63 6.55 18.79 5.34
C ASP A 63 7.66 19.72 5.86
N PRO A 64 8.37 19.35 6.93
CA PRO A 64 9.50 20.14 7.43
C PRO A 64 10.62 20.38 6.39
N ALA A 65 10.75 19.49 5.40
CA ALA A 65 11.80 19.50 4.40
C ALA A 65 11.41 20.16 3.06
N ASP A 66 10.11 20.41 2.83
CA ASP A 66 9.61 20.94 1.55
C ASP A 66 8.31 21.73 1.75
N ASP A 67 8.35 23.04 1.50
CA ASP A 67 7.22 23.95 1.71
C ASP A 67 6.17 23.90 0.57
N GLU A 68 6.44 23.17 -0.51
CA GLU A 68 5.50 22.92 -1.61
C GLU A 68 4.62 21.68 -1.40
N GLN A 69 4.72 21.02 -0.23
CA GLN A 69 3.92 19.85 0.10
C GLN A 69 3.42 19.80 1.56
N ILE A 70 2.35 19.04 1.75
CA ILE A 70 1.81 18.69 3.06
C ILE A 70 1.66 17.17 3.17
N PHE A 71 1.76 16.65 4.38
CA PHE A 71 1.37 15.29 4.69
C PHE A 71 -0.03 15.24 5.26
N ARG A 72 -0.81 14.26 4.82
CA ARG A 72 -2.10 13.88 5.39
C ARG A 72 -2.03 12.42 5.88
N CYS A 73 -1.94 12.21 7.18
CA CYS A 73 -1.64 10.89 7.76
C CYS A 73 -2.84 10.30 8.52
N ASP A 74 -3.14 9.03 8.27
CA ASP A 74 -4.23 8.30 8.93
C ASP A 74 -3.79 7.84 10.32
N LEU A 75 -4.15 8.61 11.34
CA LEU A 75 -3.82 8.28 12.72
C LEU A 75 -4.63 7.11 13.25
N THR A 76 -5.78 6.74 12.67
CA THR A 76 -6.48 5.52 13.07
C THR A 76 -5.67 4.28 12.67
N TRP A 77 -5.11 4.29 11.46
CA TRP A 77 -4.24 3.23 10.96
C TRP A 77 -2.88 3.21 11.65
N LEU A 78 -2.19 4.35 11.70
CA LEU A 78 -0.80 4.43 12.15
C LEU A 78 -0.63 4.13 13.63
N THR A 79 -1.67 4.40 14.45
CA THR A 79 -1.68 4.01 15.87
C THR A 79 -2.37 2.66 16.12
N SER A 80 -2.75 1.92 15.08
CA SER A 80 -3.32 0.57 15.22
C SER A 80 -2.25 -0.43 15.65
N ARG A 81 -2.70 -1.59 16.16
CA ARG A 81 -1.83 -2.70 16.58
C ARG A 81 -1.70 -3.77 15.48
N TRP A 82 -1.75 -3.35 14.21
CA TRP A 82 -1.55 -4.25 13.09
C TRP A 82 -0.09 -4.77 13.06
N SER A 83 0.06 -6.04 12.67
CA SER A 83 1.35 -6.61 12.25
C SER A 83 1.15 -7.65 11.15
N CYS A 84 2.18 -7.87 10.33
CA CYS A 84 2.16 -8.96 9.36
C CYS A 84 2.23 -10.30 10.10
N ILE A 85 1.20 -11.14 9.91
CA ILE A 85 1.10 -12.49 10.53
C ILE A 85 1.42 -13.62 9.54
N PHE A 86 2.23 -13.35 8.52
CA PHE A 86 2.69 -14.37 7.57
C PHE A 86 3.38 -15.53 8.33
N GLY A 87 3.00 -16.77 8.00
CA GLY A 87 3.46 -17.97 8.72
C GLY A 87 2.89 -18.14 10.14
N SER A 88 2.06 -17.21 10.63
CA SER A 88 1.52 -17.20 12.00
C SER A 88 0.00 -16.94 12.04
N GLY A 89 -0.73 -17.35 10.99
CA GLY A 89 -2.19 -17.19 10.90
C GLY A 89 -2.68 -16.41 9.68
N CYS A 90 -1.79 -15.93 8.82
CA CYS A 90 -2.15 -15.38 7.51
C CYS A 90 -2.97 -16.39 6.69
N GLN A 91 -4.10 -15.96 6.14
CA GLN A 91 -4.98 -16.82 5.33
C GLN A 91 -4.68 -16.75 3.82
N GLY A 92 -3.81 -15.82 3.41
CA GLY A 92 -3.46 -15.58 2.02
C GLY A 92 -4.58 -14.91 1.22
N ILE A 93 -4.22 -14.25 0.12
CA ILE A 93 -5.20 -13.55 -0.72
C ILE A 93 -5.98 -14.48 -1.67
N GLN A 94 -5.55 -15.73 -1.78
CA GLN A 94 -6.24 -16.77 -2.57
C GLN A 94 -6.62 -17.93 -1.67
N ALA A 95 -7.88 -18.36 -1.78
CA ALA A 95 -8.42 -19.48 -1.01
C ALA A 95 -7.57 -20.75 -1.19
N GLY A 96 -7.23 -21.39 -0.07
CA GLY A 96 -6.39 -22.60 -0.04
C GLY A 96 -4.90 -22.35 -0.26
N ARG A 97 -4.45 -21.09 -0.33
CA ARG A 97 -3.04 -20.71 -0.54
C ARG A 97 -2.50 -19.80 0.57
N ALA A 98 -2.83 -20.14 1.81
CA ALA A 98 -2.41 -19.39 3.00
C ALA A 98 -0.89 -19.19 3.08
N ASP A 99 -0.13 -20.22 2.72
CA ASP A 99 1.34 -20.21 2.71
C ASP A 99 1.94 -19.20 1.72
N ASP A 100 1.17 -18.74 0.72
CA ASP A 100 1.65 -17.75 -0.25
C ASP A 100 1.41 -16.31 0.18
N GLY A 101 0.55 -16.07 1.17
CA GLY A 101 0.26 -14.73 1.68
C GLY A 101 -0.22 -13.78 0.58
N CYS A 102 0.39 -12.59 0.49
CA CYS A 102 0.14 -11.60 -0.55
C CYS A 102 0.96 -11.84 -1.84
N CYS A 103 1.87 -12.81 -1.87
CA CYS A 103 2.78 -13.03 -3.00
C CYS A 103 2.11 -13.69 -4.21
N THR A 104 0.88 -14.18 -4.09
CA THR A 104 0.16 -14.94 -5.12
C THR A 104 0.07 -14.24 -6.47
N LEU A 105 -0.06 -12.92 -6.47
CA LEU A 105 -0.22 -12.11 -7.68
C LEU A 105 1.12 -11.75 -8.34
N GLY A 106 2.26 -12.04 -7.72
CA GLY A 106 3.52 -11.38 -8.09
C GLY A 106 3.55 -9.95 -7.57
N ALA A 107 4.52 -9.18 -8.05
CA ALA A 107 4.74 -7.79 -7.66
C ALA A 107 5.03 -6.96 -8.90
N HIS A 108 4.16 -6.00 -9.19
CA HIS A 108 4.39 -5.01 -10.23
C HIS A 108 5.51 -4.07 -9.81
N PHE A 109 6.38 -3.73 -10.76
CA PHE A 109 7.38 -2.70 -10.54
C PHE A 109 6.73 -1.33 -10.67
N SER A 110 7.14 -0.39 -9.81
CA SER A 110 6.66 0.99 -9.89
C SER A 110 7.16 1.69 -11.17
N ASP A 111 8.40 1.39 -11.57
CA ASP A 111 9.03 1.85 -12.80
C ASP A 111 10.25 0.97 -13.18
N GLU A 112 10.97 1.36 -14.24
CA GLU A 112 12.19 0.68 -14.69
C GLU A 112 13.34 0.74 -13.66
N ASP A 113 13.38 1.79 -12.82
CA ASP A 113 14.42 1.95 -11.80
C ASP A 113 14.17 0.97 -10.63
N ASP A 114 12.92 0.71 -10.24
CA ASP A 114 12.54 -0.35 -9.28
C ASP A 114 12.96 -1.73 -9.78
N GLU A 115 12.59 -2.09 -11.03
CA GLU A 115 12.98 -3.37 -11.61
C GLU A 115 14.51 -3.54 -11.62
N LYS A 116 15.24 -2.49 -12.03
CA LYS A 116 16.71 -2.50 -12.07
C LYS A 116 17.33 -2.62 -10.68
N ARG A 117 16.78 -1.94 -9.67
CA ARG A 117 17.23 -2.06 -8.28
C ARG A 117 17.04 -3.50 -7.80
N VAL A 118 15.85 -4.05 -7.98
CA VAL A 118 15.53 -5.44 -7.61
C VAL A 118 16.44 -6.42 -8.33
N ALA A 119 16.71 -6.23 -9.63
CA ALA A 119 17.62 -7.08 -10.39
C ALA A 119 19.02 -7.17 -9.76
N GLY A 120 19.54 -6.05 -9.23
CA GLY A 120 20.82 -6.01 -8.51
C GLY A 120 20.81 -6.86 -7.23
N HIS A 121 19.67 -6.95 -6.54
CA HIS A 121 19.50 -7.83 -5.39
C HIS A 121 19.32 -9.30 -5.79
N VAL A 122 18.55 -9.56 -6.85
CA VAL A 122 18.31 -10.91 -7.40
C VAL A 122 19.62 -11.56 -7.84
N ALA A 123 20.53 -10.82 -8.44
CA ALA A 123 21.85 -11.31 -8.87
C ALA A 123 22.73 -11.86 -7.71
N ARG A 124 22.35 -11.59 -6.45
CA ARG A 124 23.05 -12.06 -5.24
C ARG A 124 22.32 -13.20 -4.53
N LEU A 125 21.14 -13.57 -4.99
CA LEU A 125 20.44 -14.75 -4.48
C LEU A 125 21.19 -16.01 -4.89
N THR A 126 21.19 -17.00 -4.01
CA THR A 126 21.81 -18.31 -4.23
C THR A 126 20.78 -19.41 -4.04
N PRO A 127 21.05 -20.66 -4.49
CA PRO A 127 20.19 -21.80 -4.24
C PRO A 127 19.93 -22.08 -2.75
N ASP A 128 20.77 -21.58 -1.84
CA ASP A 128 20.58 -21.73 -0.38
C ASP A 128 19.49 -20.80 0.18
N VAL A 129 19.12 -19.74 -0.54
CA VAL A 129 18.14 -18.73 -0.09
C VAL A 129 16.94 -18.60 -1.02
N TRP A 130 17.04 -19.10 -2.25
CA TRP A 130 15.99 -19.01 -3.25
C TRP A 130 15.69 -20.39 -3.82
N GLN A 131 14.54 -20.94 -3.42
CA GLN A 131 14.10 -22.29 -3.80
C GLN A 131 14.06 -22.51 -5.31
N PHE A 132 13.64 -21.49 -6.05
CA PHE A 132 13.48 -21.53 -7.51
C PHE A 132 14.61 -20.81 -8.24
N HIS A 133 15.81 -20.78 -7.63
CA HIS A 133 16.98 -20.10 -8.18
C HIS A 133 17.27 -20.52 -9.62
N ASP A 134 17.43 -21.81 -9.87
CA ASP A 134 17.78 -22.32 -11.21
C ASP A 134 16.73 -21.90 -12.24
N VAL A 135 15.45 -22.12 -11.92
CA VAL A 135 14.31 -21.74 -12.76
C VAL A 135 14.30 -20.23 -13.06
N GLY A 136 14.51 -19.37 -12.06
CA GLY A 136 14.53 -17.93 -12.23
C GLY A 136 15.75 -17.38 -12.96
N THR A 137 16.90 -18.06 -12.85
CA THR A 137 18.13 -17.68 -13.57
C THR A 137 18.16 -18.17 -15.01
N GLU A 138 17.60 -19.34 -15.31
CA GLU A 138 17.61 -19.93 -16.65
C GLU A 138 16.52 -19.37 -17.55
N SER A 139 15.31 -19.16 -17.00
CA SER A 139 14.12 -18.77 -17.77
C SER A 139 13.58 -17.38 -17.41
N GLY A 140 14.29 -16.64 -16.56
CA GLY A 140 13.94 -15.29 -16.12
C GLY A 140 13.02 -15.26 -14.89
N TRP A 141 13.08 -14.18 -14.12
CA TRP A 141 12.29 -13.98 -12.89
C TRP A 141 11.23 -12.89 -13.02
N THR A 142 11.09 -12.28 -14.19
CA THR A 142 10.10 -11.27 -14.53
C THR A 142 9.11 -11.79 -15.57
N GLN A 143 7.91 -11.22 -15.62
CA GLN A 143 6.94 -11.42 -16.70
C GLN A 143 6.27 -10.09 -17.06
N THR A 144 5.59 -10.09 -18.20
CA THR A 144 4.66 -9.02 -18.58
C THR A 144 3.24 -9.57 -18.45
N ASP A 145 2.34 -8.82 -17.84
CA ASP A 145 0.94 -9.21 -17.72
C ASP A 145 0.09 -8.85 -18.95
N GLU A 146 -1.22 -9.08 -18.83
CA GLU A 146 -2.21 -8.86 -19.88
C GLU A 146 -2.35 -7.39 -20.28
N ASP A 147 -2.02 -6.47 -19.37
CA ASP A 147 -2.06 -5.02 -19.59
C ASP A 147 -0.73 -4.47 -20.13
N GLY A 148 0.29 -5.32 -20.27
CA GLY A 148 1.61 -4.93 -20.76
C GLY A 148 2.56 -4.44 -19.67
N GLU A 149 2.17 -4.54 -18.40
CA GLU A 149 2.96 -4.06 -17.27
C GLU A 149 3.99 -5.09 -16.81
N ARG A 150 5.12 -4.60 -16.29
CA ARG A 150 6.24 -5.45 -15.82
C ARG A 150 6.03 -5.85 -14.36
N GLN A 151 6.19 -7.14 -14.08
CA GLN A 151 6.08 -7.67 -12.72
C GLN A 151 7.01 -8.86 -12.47
N THR A 152 7.23 -9.22 -11.22
CA THR A 152 7.89 -10.49 -10.87
C THR A 152 7.08 -11.67 -11.41
N ARG A 153 7.75 -12.67 -11.96
CA ARG A 153 7.10 -13.85 -12.53
C ARG A 153 6.35 -14.66 -11.47
N ARG A 154 5.15 -15.11 -11.83
CA ARG A 154 4.39 -16.11 -11.07
C ARG A 154 4.87 -17.50 -11.49
N TRP A 155 5.24 -18.32 -10.52
CA TRP A 155 5.71 -19.69 -10.69
C TRP A 155 4.99 -20.59 -9.69
N ASP A 156 4.38 -21.68 -10.18
CA ASP A 156 3.56 -22.61 -9.39
C ASP A 156 2.53 -21.90 -8.49
N GLY A 157 1.88 -20.89 -9.06
CA GLY A 157 0.77 -20.14 -8.45
C GLY A 157 1.14 -19.01 -7.48
N SER A 158 2.42 -18.71 -7.27
CA SER A 158 2.87 -17.57 -6.43
C SER A 158 4.08 -16.87 -7.05
N CYS A 159 4.51 -15.73 -6.51
CA CYS A 159 5.75 -15.07 -6.93
C CYS A 159 6.93 -16.07 -6.90
N ILE A 160 7.79 -16.03 -7.92
CA ILE A 160 8.97 -16.90 -8.03
C ILE A 160 9.96 -16.73 -6.87
N PHE A 161 9.92 -15.60 -6.17
CA PHE A 161 10.74 -15.35 -4.99
C PHE A 161 10.13 -15.87 -3.69
N GLN A 162 8.89 -16.36 -3.69
CA GLN A 162 8.32 -17.00 -2.51
C GLN A 162 8.89 -18.42 -2.42
N ASN A 163 9.62 -18.68 -1.32
CA ASN A 163 10.01 -20.03 -0.91
C ASN A 163 8.83 -20.67 -0.16
N ARG A 164 8.51 -21.90 -0.54
CA ARG A 164 7.42 -22.69 0.03
C ARG A 164 7.81 -23.25 1.41
N PRO A 165 6.82 -23.60 2.26
CA PRO A 165 7.08 -24.31 3.51
C PRO A 165 7.95 -25.56 3.31
N GLY A 166 8.91 -25.77 4.21
CA GLY A 166 9.83 -26.91 4.17
C GLY A 166 11.13 -26.67 3.39
N PHE A 167 11.29 -25.53 2.71
CA PHE A 167 12.57 -25.18 2.08
C PHE A 167 13.63 -24.85 3.15
N ALA A 168 14.84 -25.43 3.02
CA ALA A 168 15.90 -25.31 4.01
C ALA A 168 16.39 -23.86 4.22
N GLY A 169 16.29 -23.01 3.19
CA GLY A 169 16.61 -21.59 3.27
C GLY A 169 15.57 -20.72 3.98
N GLY A 170 14.45 -21.31 4.41
CA GLY A 170 13.33 -20.63 5.05
C GLY A 170 12.17 -20.32 4.09
N ALA A 171 10.95 -20.39 4.61
CA ALA A 171 9.74 -20.03 3.87
C ALA A 171 9.55 -18.51 3.79
N GLY A 172 8.87 -18.03 2.75
CA GLY A 172 8.63 -16.61 2.50
C GLY A 172 9.52 -16.02 1.41
N CYS A 173 9.62 -14.69 1.35
CA CYS A 173 10.30 -14.02 0.24
C CYS A 173 11.83 -14.15 0.33
N SER A 174 12.47 -14.68 -0.72
CA SER A 174 13.92 -14.83 -0.81
C SER A 174 14.67 -13.48 -0.76
N LEU A 175 14.08 -12.40 -1.28
CA LEU A 175 14.63 -11.04 -1.16
C LEU A 175 14.60 -10.54 0.29
N HIS A 176 13.52 -10.84 1.03
CA HIS A 176 13.45 -10.54 2.46
C HIS A 176 14.53 -11.31 3.24
N ILE A 177 14.69 -12.61 2.97
CA ILE A 177 15.73 -13.45 3.58
C ILE A 177 17.13 -12.91 3.25
N LEU A 178 17.36 -12.46 2.01
CA LEU A 178 18.61 -11.83 1.59
C LEU A 178 18.90 -10.57 2.42
N ALA A 179 17.93 -9.67 2.57
CA ALA A 179 18.10 -8.45 3.36
C ALA A 179 18.53 -8.76 4.79
N LEU A 180 17.84 -9.69 5.46
CA LEU A 180 18.17 -10.08 6.83
C LEU A 180 19.56 -10.71 6.94
N LYS A 181 19.95 -11.56 5.98
CA LYS A 181 21.31 -12.14 5.94
C LYS A 181 22.40 -11.08 5.77
N GLU A 182 22.08 -9.96 5.13
CA GLU A 182 23.00 -8.84 4.90
C GLU A 182 22.95 -7.77 5.99
N GLY A 183 22.11 -7.93 7.02
CA GLY A 183 21.90 -6.93 8.05
C GLY A 183 21.24 -5.64 7.51
N LYS A 184 20.39 -5.78 6.50
CA LYS A 184 19.66 -4.70 5.84
C LYS A 184 18.17 -4.74 6.14
N GLU A 185 17.52 -3.61 5.93
CA GLU A 185 16.06 -3.55 5.99
C GLU A 185 15.46 -4.25 4.76
N PRO A 186 14.39 -5.05 4.92
CA PRO A 186 13.74 -5.73 3.80
C PRO A 186 13.31 -4.80 2.66
N LEU A 187 12.93 -3.56 2.99
CA LEU A 187 12.55 -2.53 2.01
C LEU A 187 13.66 -2.22 1.00
N GLU A 188 14.92 -2.38 1.39
CA GLU A 188 16.06 -2.08 0.51
C GLU A 188 16.15 -3.06 -0.67
N THR A 189 15.68 -4.30 -0.48
CA THR A 189 15.87 -5.39 -1.45
C THR A 189 14.60 -5.78 -2.21
N LYS A 190 13.43 -5.50 -1.64
CA LYS A 190 12.13 -5.89 -2.19
C LYS A 190 11.66 -4.89 -3.26
N PRO A 191 10.79 -5.31 -4.20
CA PRO A 191 10.08 -4.39 -5.08
C PRO A 191 9.24 -3.39 -4.30
N ASP A 192 8.99 -2.22 -4.88
CA ASP A 192 8.31 -1.11 -4.22
C ASP A 192 6.96 -1.51 -3.63
N VAL A 193 6.11 -2.15 -4.43
CA VAL A 193 4.78 -2.62 -3.99
C VAL A 193 4.89 -3.57 -2.80
N CYS A 194 5.90 -4.43 -2.73
CA CYS A 194 6.01 -5.45 -1.70
C CYS A 194 6.46 -4.91 -0.33
N TRP A 195 7.28 -3.86 -0.30
CA TRP A 195 7.73 -3.29 0.98
C TRP A 195 6.81 -2.17 1.45
N GLN A 196 6.18 -1.43 0.53
CA GLN A 196 5.22 -0.40 0.90
C GLN A 196 3.99 -0.98 1.58
N LEU A 197 3.51 -2.16 1.14
CA LEU A 197 2.41 -2.84 1.82
C LEU A 197 2.73 -3.11 3.30
N PRO A 198 1.78 -2.86 4.22
CA PRO A 198 0.39 -2.43 4.00
C PRO A 198 0.17 -0.91 4.04
N VAL A 199 1.21 -0.09 3.96
CA VAL A 199 1.08 1.37 3.93
C VAL A 199 0.75 1.81 2.50
N ARG A 200 -0.29 2.61 2.36
CA ARG A 200 -0.66 3.26 1.10
C ARG A 200 -0.18 4.70 1.10
N ARG A 201 0.57 5.05 0.06
CA ARG A 201 0.94 6.44 -0.23
C ARG A 201 0.20 6.92 -1.48
N THR A 202 -0.46 8.06 -1.40
CA THR A 202 -1.11 8.70 -2.55
C THR A 202 -0.72 10.17 -2.66
N TYR A 203 -0.93 10.75 -3.85
CA TYR A 203 -0.51 12.10 -4.19
C TYR A 203 -1.68 12.83 -4.84
N ASP A 204 -2.06 13.97 -4.26
CA ASP A 204 -3.14 14.81 -4.77
C ASP A 204 -2.64 16.26 -4.87
N TRP A 205 -2.84 16.88 -6.03
CA TRP A 205 -2.56 18.31 -6.18
C TRP A 205 -3.80 19.12 -5.78
N ILE A 206 -3.63 20.05 -4.83
CA ILE A 206 -4.71 20.90 -4.33
C ILE A 206 -4.44 22.33 -4.78
N ASP A 207 -5.37 22.87 -5.56
CA ASP A 207 -5.44 24.29 -5.90
C ASP A 207 -6.16 25.03 -4.76
N ARG A 208 -5.49 26.05 -4.19
CA ARG A 208 -6.01 26.83 -3.06
C ARG A 208 -6.65 28.14 -3.53
N PRO A 209 -7.56 28.74 -2.74
CA PRO A 209 -8.21 30.01 -3.10
C PRO A 209 -7.28 31.22 -3.24
N ASP A 210 -6.03 31.11 -2.77
CA ASP A 210 -4.99 32.14 -2.87
C ASP A 210 -4.09 31.96 -4.10
N ASP A 211 -4.56 31.21 -5.11
CA ASP A 211 -3.85 30.88 -6.35
C ASP A 211 -2.55 30.06 -6.15
N THR A 212 -2.31 29.54 -4.95
CA THR A 212 -1.22 28.59 -4.70
C THR A 212 -1.65 27.16 -4.99
N ARG A 213 -0.67 26.31 -5.30
CA ARG A 213 -0.88 24.88 -5.54
C ARG A 213 0.05 24.09 -4.64
N ILE A 214 -0.50 23.14 -3.89
CA ILE A 214 0.26 22.30 -2.96
C ILE A 214 0.09 20.82 -3.30
N LEU A 215 1.17 20.05 -3.13
CA LEU A 215 1.10 18.60 -3.20
C LEU A 215 0.69 18.05 -1.83
N GLN A 216 -0.46 17.37 -1.75
CA GLN A 216 -0.84 16.59 -0.59
C GLN A 216 -0.38 15.15 -0.77
N ILE A 217 0.50 14.70 0.12
CA ILE A 217 0.92 13.30 0.21
C ILE A 217 0.12 12.64 1.33
N SER A 218 -0.71 11.66 0.99
CA SER A 218 -1.47 10.92 2.00
C SER A 218 -0.77 9.62 2.37
N ILE A 219 -0.65 9.34 3.67
CA ILE A 219 -0.11 8.09 4.22
C ILE A 219 -1.22 7.41 5.02
N GLY A 220 -1.61 6.20 4.64
CA GLY A 220 -2.70 5.50 5.31
C GLY A 220 -2.70 3.99 5.09
N GLU A 221 -3.82 3.38 5.45
CA GLU A 221 -4.04 1.94 5.31
C GLU A 221 -4.20 1.55 3.83
N TYR A 222 -3.45 0.55 3.38
CA TYR A 222 -3.70 -0.14 2.13
C TYR A 222 -4.77 -1.21 2.32
N ASP A 223 -6.03 -0.80 2.33
CA ASP A 223 -7.15 -1.73 2.38
C ASP A 223 -7.47 -2.34 0.99
N ARG A 224 -8.43 -3.27 0.94
CA ARG A 224 -8.83 -3.94 -0.30
C ARG A 224 -9.25 -2.97 -1.43
N ARG A 225 -9.75 -1.76 -1.15
CA ARG A 225 -10.07 -0.75 -2.18
C ARG A 225 -8.82 -0.21 -2.87
N GLY A 226 -7.66 -0.29 -2.22
CA GLY A 226 -6.37 0.05 -2.81
C GLY A 226 -6.02 -0.79 -4.04
N TRP A 227 -6.57 -2.00 -4.13
CA TRP A 227 -6.37 -2.95 -5.24
C TRP A 227 -7.32 -2.70 -6.43
N GLY A 228 -8.12 -1.63 -6.40
CA GLY A 228 -9.15 -1.39 -7.41
C GLY A 228 -10.25 -2.45 -7.35
N ALA A 229 -10.87 -2.75 -8.50
CA ALA A 229 -11.98 -3.70 -8.58
C ALA A 229 -11.60 -5.12 -8.10
N GLY A 230 -10.38 -5.58 -8.40
CA GLY A 230 -9.90 -6.91 -8.01
C GLY A 230 -9.69 -7.10 -6.50
N GLY A 231 -9.66 -6.00 -5.73
CA GLY A 231 -9.59 -6.07 -4.27
C GLY A 231 -10.78 -6.76 -3.60
N HIS A 232 -11.94 -6.72 -4.26
CA HIS A 232 -13.15 -7.39 -3.77
C HIS A 232 -13.06 -8.92 -3.89
N ASP A 233 -12.22 -9.42 -4.79
CA ASP A 233 -12.03 -10.84 -5.04
C ASP A 233 -10.94 -11.48 -4.14
N LEU A 234 -10.23 -10.66 -3.36
CA LEU A 234 -9.25 -11.16 -2.39
C LEU A 234 -9.97 -12.01 -1.33
N HIS A 235 -9.47 -13.24 -1.14
CA HIS A 235 -10.01 -14.18 -0.18
C HIS A 235 -10.00 -13.63 1.25
N TRP A 236 -8.90 -12.97 1.61
CA TRP A 236 -8.64 -12.39 2.91
C TRP A 236 -7.62 -11.26 2.76
N TRP A 237 -7.77 -10.19 3.54
CA TRP A 237 -6.83 -9.07 3.54
C TRP A 237 -6.45 -8.64 4.95
N CYS A 238 -5.14 -8.60 5.23
CA CYS A 238 -4.65 -8.52 6.61
C CYS A 238 -4.89 -7.18 7.30
N THR A 239 -4.99 -6.07 6.56
CA THR A 239 -5.12 -4.73 7.17
C THR A 239 -6.51 -4.53 7.76
N SER A 240 -7.53 -5.09 7.10
CA SER A 240 -8.92 -5.09 7.56
C SER A 240 -9.22 -6.21 8.54
N ALA A 241 -8.28 -7.13 8.78
CA ALA A 241 -8.55 -8.33 9.55
C ALA A 241 -8.19 -8.23 11.03
N THR A 242 -9.16 -8.32 11.93
CA THR A 242 -8.94 -8.18 13.40
C THR A 242 -7.89 -9.15 13.93
N SER A 243 -7.78 -10.34 13.34
CA SER A 243 -6.76 -11.35 13.66
C SER A 243 -5.31 -10.87 13.47
N ALA A 244 -5.07 -9.84 12.64
CA ALA A 244 -3.76 -9.23 12.46
C ALA A 244 -3.51 -8.02 13.40
N HIS A 245 -4.51 -7.58 14.18
CA HIS A 245 -4.44 -6.42 15.07
C HIS A 245 -4.18 -6.81 16.53
N GLY A 246 -3.07 -7.52 16.78
CA GLY A 246 -2.66 -7.98 18.12
C GLY A 246 -1.24 -7.61 18.51
N ALA A 247 -0.56 -6.75 17.76
CA ALA A 247 0.85 -6.42 17.97
C ALA A 247 1.09 -5.62 19.26
N GLY A 248 2.26 -5.82 19.88
CA GLY A 248 2.68 -5.08 21.06
C GLY A 248 2.99 -3.61 20.79
N GLU A 249 3.47 -3.29 19.58
CA GLU A 249 3.81 -1.93 19.15
C GLU A 249 2.85 -1.43 18.06
N PRO A 250 2.57 -0.12 17.98
CA PRO A 250 1.73 0.43 16.93
C PRO A 250 2.48 0.51 15.60
N VAL A 251 1.73 0.61 14.49
CA VAL A 251 2.30 0.63 13.12
C VAL A 251 3.37 1.71 12.94
N TYR A 252 3.18 2.92 13.47
CA TYR A 252 4.16 3.99 13.28
C TYR A 252 5.54 3.68 13.92
N VAL A 253 5.59 2.77 14.88
CA VAL A 253 6.83 2.28 15.52
C VAL A 253 7.36 1.06 14.78
N SER A 254 6.53 0.05 14.55
CA SER A 254 6.97 -1.21 13.95
C SER A 254 7.34 -1.09 12.47
N TYR A 255 6.81 -0.10 11.76
CA TYR A 255 7.10 0.24 10.35
C TYR A 255 7.94 1.52 10.21
N ALA A 256 8.74 1.86 11.22
CA ALA A 256 9.59 3.05 11.22
C ALA A 256 10.51 3.16 9.99
N PRO A 257 11.20 2.09 9.53
CA PRO A 257 12.06 2.16 8.34
C PRO A 257 11.27 2.52 7.08
N GLU A 258 10.14 1.86 6.83
CA GLU A 258 9.29 2.08 5.66
C GLU A 258 8.68 3.49 5.67
N LEU A 259 8.21 3.96 6.83
CA LEU A 259 7.66 5.31 6.95
C LEU A 259 8.75 6.38 6.77
N THR A 260 9.95 6.13 7.26
CA THR A 260 11.11 7.01 7.03
C THR A 260 11.48 7.07 5.57
N GLU A 261 11.45 5.95 4.84
CA GLU A 261 11.71 5.93 3.39
C GLU A 261 10.59 6.63 2.60
N LEU A 262 9.33 6.45 3.01
CA LEU A 262 8.17 7.04 2.32
C LEU A 262 8.07 8.55 2.46
N MET A 263 8.49 9.10 3.61
CA MET A 263 8.21 10.48 4.02
C MET A 263 9.47 11.31 4.27
N GLY A 264 10.62 10.68 4.49
CA GLY A 264 11.83 11.32 4.97
C GLY A 264 11.89 11.40 6.50
N LYS A 265 13.12 11.53 7.02
CA LYS A 265 13.40 11.47 8.46
C LYS A 265 12.72 12.58 9.28
N GLU A 266 12.67 13.80 8.74
CA GLU A 266 12.11 14.96 9.45
C GLU A 266 10.57 14.85 9.54
N ALA A 267 9.92 14.52 8.43
CA ALA A 267 8.48 14.26 8.40
C ALA A 267 8.08 13.06 9.27
N TYR A 268 8.85 11.98 9.24
CA TYR A 268 8.62 10.83 10.13
C TYR A 268 8.76 11.23 11.61
N GLY A 269 9.77 12.02 11.98
CA GLY A 269 9.91 12.56 13.33
C GLY A 269 8.68 13.35 13.77
N ARG A 270 8.16 14.23 12.89
CA ARG A 270 6.93 14.98 13.16
C ARG A 270 5.70 14.08 13.28
N LEU A 271 5.60 13.03 12.46
CA LEU A 271 4.53 12.05 12.54
C LEU A 271 4.55 11.30 13.88
N VAL A 272 5.74 10.91 14.36
CA VAL A 272 5.91 10.23 15.66
C VAL A 272 5.35 11.10 16.78
N GLU A 273 5.72 12.39 16.84
CA GLU A 273 5.19 13.32 17.85
C GLU A 273 3.66 13.35 17.86
N LEU A 274 3.03 13.46 16.68
CA LEU A 274 1.57 13.50 16.54
C LEU A 274 0.89 12.18 16.93
N CYS A 275 1.51 11.05 16.62
CA CYS A 275 1.03 9.73 17.04
C CYS A 275 1.11 9.56 18.56
N GLU A 276 2.20 10.00 19.19
CA GLU A 276 2.39 9.94 20.64
C GLU A 276 1.44 10.89 21.38
N GLU A 277 1.25 12.11 20.87
CA GLU A 277 0.23 13.05 21.38
C GLU A 277 -1.16 12.41 21.36
N ARG A 278 -1.54 11.77 20.25
CA ARG A 278 -2.81 11.04 20.15
C ARG A 278 -2.90 9.91 21.18
N LEU A 279 -1.90 9.03 21.27
CA LEU A 279 -1.94 7.90 22.18
C LEU A 279 -1.99 8.34 23.65
N SER A 280 -1.25 9.39 24.01
CA SER A 280 -1.27 9.96 25.36
C SER A 280 -2.65 10.55 25.72
N SER A 281 -3.37 11.13 24.75
CA SER A 281 -4.73 11.66 24.95
C SER A 281 -5.81 10.59 25.15
N LEU A 282 -5.53 9.34 24.77
CA LEU A 282 -6.46 8.21 24.90
C LEU A 282 -6.31 7.45 26.22
N LEU A 283 -5.25 7.72 26.98
CA LEU A 283 -5.07 7.11 28.30
C LEU A 283 -6.13 7.66 29.25
N PRO A 284 -6.87 6.81 29.99
CA PRO A 284 -7.72 7.29 31.05
C PRO A 284 -6.84 8.03 32.07
N MET A 285 -7.05 9.33 32.23
CA MET A 285 -6.54 10.02 33.41
C MET A 285 -7.12 9.31 34.63
N ALA A 286 -6.27 8.95 35.60
CA ALA A 286 -6.72 8.28 36.81
C ALA A 286 -7.87 9.09 37.43
N PRO A 287 -9.10 8.54 37.51
CA PRO A 287 -10.22 9.29 38.06
C PRO A 287 -9.96 9.58 39.54
N HIS A 288 -10.34 10.76 40.00
CA HIS A 288 -10.23 11.10 41.40
C HIS A 288 -11.24 10.25 42.21
N PRO A 289 -10.86 9.64 43.35
CA PRO A 289 -11.75 8.75 44.12
C PRO A 289 -13.04 9.39 44.67
N ALA A 290 -13.20 10.70 44.53
CA ALA A 290 -14.33 11.47 45.05
C ALA A 290 -15.29 11.98 43.96
N ASP A 291 -15.00 11.73 42.68
CA ASP A 291 -15.90 12.14 41.60
C ASP A 291 -17.03 11.10 41.43
N PRO A 292 -18.32 11.52 41.47
CA PRO A 292 -19.42 10.59 41.30
C PRO A 292 -19.53 10.15 39.83
N SER A 293 -19.72 8.84 39.64
CA SER A 293 -19.96 8.17 38.35
C SER A 293 -21.19 8.68 37.62
#